data_AF-A0A919XD82-F1
#
_entry.id   AF-A0A919XD82-F1
#
_cell.length_a   1.000
_cell.length_b   1.000
_cell.length_c   1.000
_cell.angle_alpha   90.00
_cell.angle_beta   90.00
_cell.angle_gamma   90.00
#
_symmetry.space_group_name_H-M   'P 1'
#
loop_
_entity.id
_entity.type
_entity.pdbx_description
1 polymer ?
#
loop_
_entity_poly.entity_id
_entity_poly.type
_entity_poly.pdbx_seq_one_letter_code
_entity_poly.pdbx_strand_id
1 'polypeptide(L)'
;MKKLAILFAVFMIITSACSAGKASDKFSLDDMAIVKVGSGKKVKYGMSRAEAEEVLGSGSKSEMLYTVDYPQGVSLFYRNDTVAGIILTSDSKGVYKTERGAETGMPKEKIEKLYGDQHTKSESGRNLDYVYNAKDEKFLINDLPKNEDEAHNTYVISATFDDNGYSERIFLMDAKYAIYLN
;
A
#
# COMPACT_ATOMS: atom_id res chain seq x y z
N MET A 1 -21.28 -18.02 52.65
CA MET A 1 -21.38 -18.90 51.46
C MET A 1 -22.33 -18.22 50.49
N LYS A 2 -21.79 -17.39 49.58
CA LYS A 2 -21.60 -17.73 48.15
C LYS A 2 -22.91 -18.10 47.45
N LYS A 3 -23.44 -17.15 46.67
CA LYS A 3 -24.42 -17.18 45.56
C LYS A 3 -25.06 -15.78 45.60
N LEU A 4 -25.02 -14.90 44.61
CA LEU A 4 -25.00 -15.10 43.17
C LEU A 4 -24.52 -13.77 42.55
N ALA A 5 -23.22 -13.63 42.33
CA ALA A 5 -22.62 -12.48 41.66
C ALA A 5 -22.53 -12.78 40.17
N ILE A 6 -23.63 -12.67 39.43
CA ILE A 6 -23.65 -12.81 37.96
C ILE A 6 -24.77 -11.94 37.40
N LEU A 7 -24.40 -10.79 36.80
CA LEU A 7 -25.12 -9.83 35.94
C LEU A 7 -24.68 -8.43 36.41
N PHE A 8 -23.63 -7.82 35.87
CA PHE A 8 -23.69 -7.17 34.56
C PHE A 8 -22.24 -6.95 34.08
N ALA A 9 -21.63 -8.02 33.59
CA ALA A 9 -20.38 -7.96 32.84
C ALA A 9 -20.71 -7.66 31.36
N VAL A 10 -21.23 -6.47 31.07
CA VAL A 10 -21.42 -5.97 29.68
C VAL A 10 -21.11 -4.48 29.65
N PHE A 11 -19.87 -4.14 29.99
CA PHE A 11 -19.27 -2.86 29.61
C PHE A 11 -17.77 -3.08 29.38
N MET A 12 -17.44 -4.13 28.63
CA MET A 12 -16.09 -4.34 28.14
C MET A 12 -15.99 -3.86 26.69
N ILE A 13 -15.39 -2.68 26.58
CA ILE A 13 -14.29 -2.41 25.65
C ILE A 13 -14.69 -2.48 24.17
N ILE A 14 -15.30 -1.41 23.68
CA ILE A 14 -15.10 -0.99 22.29
C ILE A 14 -13.78 -0.23 22.24
N THR A 15 -12.65 -0.91 22.43
CA THR A 15 -11.40 -0.37 21.89
C THR A 15 -11.43 -0.64 20.41
N SER A 16 -11.91 0.34 19.65
CA SER A 16 -11.36 0.62 18.33
C SER A 16 -9.88 0.94 18.55
N ALA A 17 -9.09 -0.11 18.76
CA ALA A 17 -7.67 -0.09 18.59
C ALA A 17 -7.46 0.16 17.09
N CYS A 18 -7.44 1.44 16.72
CA CYS A 18 -6.53 1.89 15.69
C CYS A 18 -5.15 1.41 16.13
N SER A 19 -4.79 0.19 15.71
CA SER A 19 -3.40 -0.21 15.62
C SER A 19 -2.79 0.67 14.53
N ALA A 20 -2.49 1.92 14.89
CA ALA A 20 -1.42 2.65 14.23
C ALA A 20 -0.16 1.85 14.56
N GLY A 21 0.08 0.79 13.78
CA GLY A 21 1.22 -0.08 13.94
C GLY A 21 2.45 0.80 13.93
N LYS A 22 3.37 0.56 14.87
CA LYS A 22 4.73 1.05 14.72
C LYS A 22 5.24 0.53 13.37
N ALA A 23 5.93 1.38 12.61
CA ALA A 23 6.68 0.94 11.45
C ALA A 23 7.51 -0.29 11.85
N SER A 24 7.26 -1.42 11.17
CA SER A 24 8.12 -2.58 11.26
C SER A 24 9.31 -2.35 10.32
N ASP A 25 10.52 -2.46 10.85
CA ASP A 25 11.75 -2.44 10.05
C ASP A 25 11.82 -3.61 9.08
N LYS A 26 11.07 -4.67 9.34
CA LYS A 26 10.92 -5.80 8.43
C LYS A 26 9.82 -5.47 7.43
N PHE A 27 10.19 -5.15 6.20
CA PHE A 27 9.32 -5.14 5.03
C PHE A 27 9.27 -6.54 4.43
N SER A 28 8.12 -6.93 3.90
CA SER A 28 7.93 -8.21 3.23
C SER A 28 7.10 -8.03 1.96
N LEU A 29 7.13 -9.01 1.08
CA LEU A 29 6.26 -9.01 -0.10
C LEU A 29 4.77 -8.99 0.24
N ASP A 30 4.37 -9.42 1.44
CA ASP A 30 2.98 -9.27 1.89
C ASP A 30 2.57 -7.81 2.09
N ASP A 31 3.52 -6.90 2.32
CA ASP A 31 3.27 -5.46 2.38
C ASP A 31 2.93 -4.86 1.00
N MET A 32 3.22 -5.59 -0.10
CA MET A 32 2.85 -5.23 -1.47
C MET A 32 1.41 -5.64 -1.80
N ALA A 33 0.48 -5.24 -0.94
CA ALA A 33 -0.92 -5.58 -1.03
C ALA A 33 -1.82 -4.41 -0.65
N ILE A 34 -3.02 -4.39 -1.24
CA ILE A 34 -4.14 -3.57 -0.77
C ILE A 34 -5.21 -4.48 -0.17
N VAL A 35 -5.92 -3.95 0.82
CA VAL A 35 -6.94 -4.62 1.60
C VAL A 35 -8.24 -3.85 1.46
N LYS A 36 -9.31 -4.53 1.05
CA LYS A 36 -10.65 -3.98 0.98
C LYS A 36 -11.22 -3.81 2.39
N VAL A 37 -11.56 -2.57 2.74
CA VAL A 37 -12.16 -2.22 4.03
C VAL A 37 -13.47 -3.00 4.23
N GLY A 38 -13.70 -3.47 5.45
CA GLY A 38 -14.89 -4.26 5.83
C GLY A 38 -14.79 -5.76 5.52
N SER A 39 -14.31 -6.14 4.33
CA SER A 39 -14.23 -7.56 3.95
C SER A 39 -12.88 -8.22 4.25
N GLY A 40 -11.79 -7.44 4.28
CA GLY A 40 -10.43 -7.97 4.45
C GLY A 40 -9.87 -8.69 3.22
N LYS A 41 -10.63 -8.77 2.11
CA LYS A 41 -10.14 -9.31 0.82
C LYS A 41 -8.95 -8.49 0.33
N LYS A 42 -7.98 -9.15 -0.31
CA LYS A 42 -6.72 -8.53 -0.71
C LYS A 42 -6.46 -8.69 -2.19
N VAL A 43 -5.82 -7.67 -2.76
CA VAL A 43 -5.12 -7.76 -4.05
C VAL A 43 -3.64 -7.59 -3.75
N LYS A 44 -2.82 -8.52 -4.24
CA LYS A 44 -1.39 -8.57 -3.93
C LYS A 44 -0.55 -8.51 -5.20
N TYR A 45 0.65 -7.95 -5.08
CA TYR A 45 1.71 -8.20 -6.04
C TYR A 45 1.89 -9.71 -6.25
N GLY A 46 2.07 -10.13 -7.50
CA GLY A 46 2.21 -11.54 -7.87
C GLY A 46 0.89 -12.30 -8.04
N MET A 47 -0.25 -11.69 -7.72
CA MET A 47 -1.59 -12.28 -7.96
C MET A 47 -1.89 -12.33 -9.46
N SER A 48 -2.58 -13.37 -9.93
CA SER A 48 -3.05 -13.39 -11.32
C SER A 48 -4.12 -12.33 -11.55
N ARG A 49 -4.32 -11.92 -12.81
CA ARG A 49 -5.40 -11.01 -13.17
C ARG A 49 -6.77 -11.54 -12.77
N ALA A 50 -7.04 -12.83 -12.99
CA ALA A 50 -8.31 -13.45 -12.65
C ALA A 50 -8.61 -13.35 -11.14
N GLU A 51 -7.63 -13.70 -10.29
CA GLU A 51 -7.78 -13.59 -8.83
C GLU A 51 -7.98 -12.13 -8.38
N ALA A 52 -7.30 -11.16 -9.01
CA ALA A 52 -7.52 -9.75 -8.71
C ALA A 52 -8.94 -9.30 -9.10
N GLU A 53 -9.45 -9.77 -10.24
CA GLU A 53 -10.81 -9.48 -10.73
C GLU A 53 -11.90 -10.09 -9.84
N GLU A 54 -11.64 -11.20 -9.13
CA GLU A 54 -12.56 -11.74 -8.11
C GLU A 54 -12.75 -10.79 -6.91
N VAL A 55 -11.77 -9.93 -6.64
CA VAL A 55 -11.79 -8.95 -5.55
C VAL A 55 -12.31 -7.59 -6.01
N LEU A 56 -11.83 -7.13 -7.16
CA LEU A 56 -12.07 -5.78 -7.69
C LEU A 56 -13.28 -5.68 -8.61
N GLY A 57 -13.75 -6.80 -9.16
CA GLY A 57 -14.67 -6.84 -10.29
C GLY A 57 -13.94 -6.64 -11.62
N SER A 58 -14.70 -6.38 -12.68
CA SER A 58 -14.14 -6.23 -14.03
C SER A 58 -13.40 -4.91 -14.20
N GLY A 59 -12.22 -4.98 -14.82
CA GLY A 59 -11.42 -3.81 -15.17
C GLY A 59 -11.78 -3.22 -16.53
N SER A 60 -11.44 -1.95 -16.73
CA SER A 60 -11.51 -1.23 -18.00
C SER A 60 -10.14 -0.73 -18.42
N LYS A 61 -9.95 -0.47 -19.70
CA LYS A 61 -8.71 0.12 -20.21
C LYS A 61 -8.48 1.47 -19.53
N SER A 62 -7.27 1.68 -18.98
CA SER A 62 -6.88 2.94 -18.36
C SER A 62 -6.40 3.97 -19.39
N GLU A 63 -6.49 5.25 -19.03
CA GLU A 63 -5.79 6.34 -19.72
C GLU A 63 -4.28 6.34 -19.38
N MET A 64 -3.91 5.82 -18.21
CA MET A 64 -2.51 5.66 -17.82
C MET A 64 -1.89 4.49 -18.58
N LEU A 65 -0.65 4.69 -19.03
CA LEU A 65 0.05 3.74 -19.88
C LEU A 65 0.22 2.40 -19.13
N TYR A 66 -0.17 1.31 -19.80
CA TYR A 66 -0.02 -0.06 -19.31
C TYR A 66 -0.82 -0.44 -18.05
N THR A 67 -1.77 0.38 -17.60
CA THR A 67 -2.65 0.05 -16.48
C THR A 67 -4.06 -0.36 -16.92
N VAL A 68 -4.73 -1.09 -16.05
CA VAL A 68 -6.16 -1.41 -16.12
C VAL A 68 -6.81 -0.76 -14.92
N ASP A 69 -7.86 0.03 -15.15
CA ASP A 69 -8.61 0.69 -14.10
C ASP A 69 -9.73 -0.22 -13.60
N TYR A 70 -9.92 -0.22 -12.29
CA TYR A 70 -10.95 -0.95 -11.58
C TYR A 70 -11.86 0.01 -10.82
N PRO A 71 -13.10 -0.40 -10.52
CA PRO A 71 -14.00 0.39 -9.69
C PRO A 71 -13.37 0.78 -8.36
N GLN A 72 -13.81 1.91 -7.81
CA GLN A 72 -13.41 2.38 -6.48
C GLN A 72 -11.91 2.74 -6.40
N GLY A 73 -11.38 3.35 -7.46
CA GLY A 73 -10.09 4.04 -7.46
C GLY A 73 -8.86 3.12 -7.39
N VAL A 74 -8.93 1.92 -7.96
CA VAL A 74 -7.79 1.01 -8.04
C VAL A 74 -7.35 0.89 -9.50
N SER A 75 -6.07 1.08 -9.79
CA SER A 75 -5.49 0.75 -11.10
C SER A 75 -4.39 -0.28 -10.92
N LEU A 76 -4.36 -1.30 -11.78
CA LEU A 76 -3.36 -2.35 -11.75
C LEU A 76 -2.48 -2.32 -12.99
N PHE A 77 -1.18 -2.47 -12.79
CA PHE A 77 -0.23 -2.79 -13.85
C PHE A 77 0.00 -4.30 -13.85
N TYR A 78 -0.05 -4.90 -15.04
CA TYR A 78 0.18 -6.32 -15.25
C TYR A 78 1.47 -6.59 -16.01
N ARG A 79 2.22 -7.60 -15.57
CA ARG A 79 3.32 -8.19 -16.33
C ARG A 79 3.05 -9.68 -16.48
N ASN A 80 2.96 -10.16 -17.71
CA ASN A 80 2.62 -11.56 -18.00
C ASN A 80 1.36 -12.03 -17.26
N ASP A 81 0.30 -11.22 -17.33
CA ASP A 81 -1.01 -11.46 -16.66
C ASP A 81 -0.96 -11.59 -15.12
N THR A 82 0.14 -11.12 -14.52
CA THR A 82 0.37 -11.08 -13.07
C THR A 82 0.46 -9.63 -12.59
N VAL A 83 -0.15 -9.32 -11.44
CA VAL A 83 -0.08 -7.99 -10.82
C VAL A 83 1.37 -7.64 -10.51
N ALA A 84 1.87 -6.57 -11.13
CA ALA A 84 3.22 -6.05 -10.94
C ALA A 84 3.23 -4.61 -10.38
N GLY A 85 2.08 -3.94 -10.40
CA GLY A 85 1.88 -2.65 -9.75
C GLY A 85 0.42 -2.45 -9.33
N ILE A 86 0.22 -1.75 -8.23
CA ILE A 86 -1.08 -1.37 -7.68
C ILE A 86 -1.04 0.14 -7.42
N ILE A 87 -2.08 0.85 -7.88
CA ILE A 87 -2.25 2.28 -7.66
C ILE A 87 -3.59 2.49 -6.98
N LEU A 88 -3.57 3.18 -5.85
CA LEU A 88 -4.75 3.73 -5.19
C LEU A 88 -4.87 5.20 -5.58
N THR A 89 -6.03 5.61 -6.11
CA THR A 89 -6.38 7.01 -6.37
C THR A 89 -7.32 7.54 -5.30
N SER A 90 -7.59 8.85 -5.30
CA SER A 90 -8.52 9.50 -4.36
C SER A 90 -9.89 8.80 -4.22
N ASP A 91 -10.38 8.14 -5.28
CA ASP A 91 -11.65 7.40 -5.28
C ASP A 91 -11.60 6.11 -4.45
N SER A 92 -10.41 5.65 -4.05
CA SER A 92 -10.22 4.49 -3.18
C SER A 92 -10.38 4.79 -1.69
N LYS A 93 -10.47 6.08 -1.33
CA LYS A 93 -10.62 6.55 0.05
C LYS A 93 -11.83 5.91 0.71
N GLY A 94 -11.63 5.35 1.89
CA GLY A 94 -12.59 4.61 2.69
C GLY A 94 -12.90 3.19 2.18
N VAL A 95 -12.35 2.80 1.03
CA VAL A 95 -12.63 1.51 0.38
C VAL A 95 -11.43 0.58 0.42
N TYR A 96 -10.23 1.08 0.16
CA TYR A 96 -9.00 0.30 0.17
C TYR A 96 -7.92 0.99 0.98
N LYS A 97 -7.07 0.18 1.61
CA LYS A 97 -5.83 0.62 2.26
C LYS A 97 -4.72 -0.35 1.95
N THR A 98 -3.46 0.05 2.05
CA THR A 98 -2.33 -0.87 1.95
C THR A 98 -2.34 -1.88 3.12
N GLU A 99 -1.56 -2.95 3.03
CA GLU A 99 -1.41 -3.91 4.15
C GLU A 99 -0.95 -3.21 5.44
N ARG A 100 -0.05 -2.24 5.32
CA ARG A 100 0.40 -1.39 6.44
C ARG A 100 -0.62 -0.33 6.86
N GLY A 101 -1.70 -0.19 6.12
CA GLY A 101 -2.84 0.64 6.47
C GLY A 101 -2.78 2.06 5.92
N ALA A 102 -1.95 2.36 4.93
CA ALA A 102 -1.98 3.66 4.25
C ALA A 102 -3.16 3.74 3.28
N GLU A 103 -3.75 4.93 3.15
CA GLU A 103 -4.96 5.19 2.36
C GLU A 103 -4.84 6.59 1.76
N THR A 104 -5.42 6.80 0.59
CA THR A 104 -5.50 8.13 -0.01
C THR A 104 -6.28 9.09 0.89
N GLY A 105 -5.83 10.33 0.96
CA GLY A 105 -6.34 11.35 1.88
C GLY A 105 -5.74 11.27 3.28
N MET A 106 -4.74 10.41 3.53
CA MET A 106 -3.93 10.47 4.75
C MET A 106 -2.89 11.60 4.66
N PRO A 107 -2.63 12.33 5.75
CA PRO A 107 -1.54 13.30 5.82
C PRO A 107 -0.17 12.59 5.73
N LYS A 108 0.80 13.28 5.12
CA LYS A 108 2.19 12.82 4.91
C LYS A 108 2.80 12.13 6.14
N GLU A 109 2.76 12.81 7.29
CA GLU A 109 3.32 12.33 8.57
C GLU A 109 2.73 10.99 9.04
N LYS A 110 1.45 10.71 8.73
CA LYS A 110 0.85 9.43 9.09
C LYS A 110 1.38 8.30 8.21
N ILE A 111 1.58 8.56 6.92
CA ILE A 111 2.20 7.59 6.01
C ILE A 111 3.66 7.36 6.43
N GLU A 112 4.40 8.42 6.77
CA GLU A 112 5.77 8.30 7.28
C GLU A 112 5.85 7.39 8.50
N LYS A 113 4.91 7.51 9.44
CA LYS A 113 4.86 6.65 10.62
C LYS A 113 4.57 5.18 10.32
N LEU A 114 3.84 4.86 9.24
CA LEU A 114 3.53 3.48 8.86
C LEU A 114 4.72 2.77 8.24
N TYR A 115 5.54 3.50 7.49
CA TYR A 115 6.67 2.95 6.74
C TYR A 115 8.03 3.23 7.39
N GLY A 116 8.12 4.18 8.31
CA GLY A 116 9.33 4.56 9.05
C GLY A 116 10.04 5.75 8.40
N ASP A 117 10.11 6.89 9.07
CA ASP A 117 10.77 8.10 8.58
C ASP A 117 12.26 7.90 8.27
N GLN A 118 12.94 7.03 9.04
CA GLN A 118 14.33 6.68 8.76
C GLN A 118 14.55 5.95 7.42
N HIS A 119 13.51 5.40 6.80
CA HIS A 119 13.61 4.59 5.58
C HIS A 119 13.42 5.39 4.28
N THR A 120 13.28 6.71 4.39
CA THR A 120 13.16 7.62 3.25
C THR A 120 13.84 8.95 3.54
N LYS A 121 14.26 9.66 2.48
CA LYS A 121 14.56 11.08 2.63
C LYS A 121 13.28 11.84 2.32
N SER A 122 12.60 12.27 3.38
CA SER A 122 11.54 13.27 3.27
C SER A 122 12.17 14.62 2.93
N GLU A 123 12.70 14.77 1.72
CA GLU A 123 12.95 16.09 1.17
C GLU A 123 11.59 16.77 0.97
N SER A 124 11.55 18.11 0.91
CA SER A 124 10.34 18.93 0.81
C SER A 124 9.53 18.72 -0.49
N GLY A 125 9.71 17.58 -1.16
CA GLY A 125 8.99 17.17 -2.35
C GLY A 125 7.56 16.75 -2.05
N ARG A 126 6.76 16.74 -3.13
CA ARG A 126 5.37 16.28 -3.16
C ARG A 126 5.22 14.75 -3.09
N ASN A 127 6.32 14.02 -2.92
CA ASN A 127 6.34 12.56 -2.91
C ASN A 127 7.02 12.02 -1.64
N LEU A 128 6.60 10.83 -1.22
CA LEU A 128 7.32 9.97 -0.27
C LEU A 128 7.61 8.65 -0.95
N ASP A 129 8.89 8.32 -1.09
CA ASP A 129 9.31 7.09 -1.75
C ASP A 129 10.07 6.20 -0.76
N TYR A 130 9.59 4.96 -0.62
CA TYR A 130 10.23 3.89 0.11
C TYR A 130 10.67 2.82 -0.88
N VAL A 131 11.95 2.54 -0.90
CA VAL A 131 12.55 1.58 -1.85
C VAL A 131 13.12 0.44 -1.03
N TYR A 132 12.63 -0.76 -1.25
CA TYR A 132 13.04 -1.94 -0.51
C TYR A 132 13.69 -2.97 -1.42
N ASN A 133 14.92 -3.37 -1.10
CA ASN A 133 15.61 -4.46 -1.77
C ASN A 133 15.38 -5.76 -1.00
N ALA A 134 14.61 -6.68 -1.58
CA ALA A 134 14.28 -7.96 -0.94
C ALA A 134 15.40 -9.00 -0.99
N LYS A 135 16.45 -8.79 -1.81
CA LYS A 135 17.63 -9.65 -1.82
C LYS A 135 18.53 -9.37 -0.62
N ASP A 136 18.73 -8.09 -0.32
CA ASP A 136 19.56 -7.60 0.80
C ASP A 136 18.72 -7.38 2.08
N GLU A 137 17.40 -7.57 2.00
CA GLU A 137 16.40 -7.35 3.05
C GLU A 137 16.44 -5.97 3.71
N LYS A 138 16.73 -4.92 2.95
CA LYS A 138 16.92 -3.55 3.48
C LYS A 138 16.22 -2.48 2.64
N PHE A 139 15.86 -1.38 3.30
CA PHE A 139 15.50 -0.16 2.60
C PHE A 139 16.73 0.50 1.97
N LEU A 140 16.58 0.98 0.73
CA LEU A 140 17.60 1.72 -0.01
C LEU A 140 17.33 3.21 0.15
N ILE A 141 18.29 3.92 0.72
CA ILE A 141 18.22 5.37 0.89
C ILE A 141 19.28 5.97 -0.04
N ASN A 142 18.86 6.73 -1.06
CA ASN A 142 19.69 7.34 -2.13
C ASN A 142 20.17 6.42 -3.25
N ASP A 143 19.93 5.11 -3.16
CA ASP A 143 20.38 4.14 -4.17
C ASP A 143 19.18 3.53 -4.89
N LEU A 144 18.56 4.32 -5.78
CA LEU A 144 17.57 3.77 -6.70
C LEU A 144 18.26 2.81 -7.68
N PRO A 145 17.60 1.70 -8.06
CA PRO A 145 18.08 0.83 -9.11
C PRO A 145 18.38 1.61 -10.40
N LYS A 146 19.55 1.42 -10.96
CA LYS A 146 20.00 2.14 -12.18
C LYS A 146 19.76 1.36 -13.46
N ASN A 147 19.45 0.07 -13.33
CA ASN A 147 19.24 -0.85 -14.45
C ASN A 147 18.28 -1.98 -14.04
N GLU A 148 17.87 -2.80 -15.01
CA GLU A 148 16.91 -3.88 -14.77
C GLU A 148 17.41 -4.97 -13.81
N ASP A 149 18.72 -5.20 -13.76
CA ASP A 149 19.33 -6.20 -12.87
C ASP A 149 19.27 -5.74 -11.41
N GLU A 150 19.55 -4.46 -11.15
CA GLU A 150 19.37 -3.83 -9.84
C GLU A 150 17.90 -3.68 -9.45
N ALA A 151 17.02 -3.48 -10.44
CA ALA A 151 15.58 -3.35 -10.22
C ALA A 151 14.94 -4.70 -9.87
N HIS A 152 15.62 -5.81 -10.20
CA HIS A 152 15.18 -7.14 -9.81
C HIS A 152 15.17 -7.28 -8.28
N ASN A 153 14.05 -7.76 -7.73
CA ASN A 153 13.80 -7.85 -6.28
C ASN A 153 13.77 -6.51 -5.54
N THR A 154 13.65 -5.39 -6.25
CA THR A 154 13.44 -4.08 -5.64
C THR A 154 11.99 -3.66 -5.77
N TYR A 155 11.40 -3.20 -4.68
CA TYR A 155 10.00 -2.78 -4.58
C TYR A 155 9.91 -1.34 -4.12
N VAL A 156 8.93 -0.62 -4.64
CA VAL A 156 8.71 0.80 -4.39
C VAL A 156 7.31 1.00 -3.84
N ILE A 157 7.26 1.68 -2.69
CA ILE A 157 6.05 2.26 -2.13
C ILE A 157 6.17 3.76 -2.27
N SER A 158 5.32 4.36 -3.08
CA SER A 158 5.30 5.80 -3.28
C SER A 158 3.98 6.38 -2.83
N ALA A 159 3.97 7.58 -2.28
CA ALA A 159 2.77 8.36 -2.07
C ALA A 159 2.99 9.78 -2.59
N THR A 160 2.05 10.30 -3.38
CA THR A 160 2.04 11.70 -3.82
C THR A 160 1.07 12.51 -2.97
N PHE A 161 1.37 13.78 -2.75
CA PHE A 161 0.61 14.67 -1.87
C PHE A 161 0.10 15.91 -2.62
N ASP A 162 -1.12 16.32 -2.28
CA ASP A 162 -1.69 17.59 -2.73
C ASP A 162 -1.02 18.79 -2.02
N ASP A 163 -1.40 20.00 -2.43
CA ASP A 163 -0.87 21.25 -1.84
C ASP A 163 -1.23 21.43 -0.36
N ASN A 164 -2.18 20.64 0.15
CA ASN A 164 -2.59 20.64 1.56
C ASN A 164 -1.87 19.54 2.37
N GLY A 165 -0.98 18.76 1.76
CA GLY A 165 -0.20 17.70 2.40
C GLY A 165 -0.95 16.38 2.61
N TYR A 166 -2.07 16.17 1.90
CA TYR A 166 -2.82 14.91 1.92
C TYR A 166 -2.51 14.05 0.71
N SER A 167 -2.39 12.74 0.92
CA SER A 167 -2.08 11.79 -0.15
C SER A 167 -3.15 11.78 -1.24
N GLU A 168 -2.75 11.96 -2.48
CA GLU A 168 -3.62 11.88 -3.65
C GLU A 168 -3.57 10.49 -4.28
N ARG A 169 -2.35 9.93 -4.37
CA ARG A 169 -2.12 8.58 -4.90
C ARG A 169 -1.15 7.82 -4.02
N ILE A 170 -1.36 6.51 -3.94
CA ILE A 170 -0.42 5.58 -3.32
C ILE A 170 -0.10 4.50 -4.34
N PHE A 171 1.18 4.20 -4.50
CA PHE A 171 1.69 3.23 -5.44
C PHE A 171 2.40 2.11 -4.70
N LEU A 172 2.12 0.86 -5.08
CA LEU A 172 2.87 -0.33 -4.69
C LEU A 172 3.33 -1.02 -5.97
N MET A 173 4.61 -0.93 -6.31
CA MET A 173 5.13 -1.49 -7.56
C MET A 173 6.51 -2.11 -7.40
N ASP A 174 6.91 -2.97 -8.32
CA ASP A 174 8.33 -3.29 -8.48
C ASP A 174 9.09 -2.14 -9.14
N ALA A 175 10.40 -2.08 -8.90
CA ALA A 175 11.26 -1.03 -9.45
C ALA A 175 11.41 -1.12 -10.97
N LYS A 176 11.16 -2.30 -11.57
CA LYS A 176 11.16 -2.42 -13.04
C LYS A 176 10.04 -1.58 -13.63
N TYR A 177 8.86 -1.59 -13.04
CA TYR A 177 7.76 -0.71 -13.46
C TYR A 177 8.07 0.77 -13.16
N ALA A 178 8.66 1.07 -11.99
CA ALA A 178 9.04 2.44 -11.65
C ALA A 178 9.98 3.08 -12.67
N ILE A 179 10.91 2.32 -13.27
CA ILE A 179 11.79 2.78 -14.34
C ILE A 179 11.00 3.21 -15.59
N TYR A 180 9.88 2.55 -15.92
CA TYR A 180 9.05 2.90 -17.08
C TYR A 180 8.16 4.13 -16.87
N LEU A 181 8.05 4.64 -15.64
CA LEU A 181 7.27 5.84 -15.30
C LEU A 181 8.11 7.13 -15.23
N ASN A 182 9.44 7.01 -15.21
CA ASN A 182 10.39 8.13 -15.27
C ASN A 182 10.76 8.49 -16.72
#